data_AF-A0A519QZ96-F1
#
_entry.id   AF-A0A519QZ96-F1
#
_cell.length_a   1.000
_cell.length_b   1.000
_cell.length_c   1.000
_cell.angle_alpha   90.00
_cell.angle_beta   90.00
_cell.angle_gamma   90.00
#
_symmetry.space_group_name_H-M   'P 1'
#
loop_
_entity.id
_entity.type
_entity.pdbx_description
1 polymer ?
#
loop_
_entity_poly.entity_id
_entity_poly.type
_entity_poly.pdbx_seq_one_letter_code
_entity_poly.pdbx_strand_id
1 'polypeptide(L)'
;MLVTDNGAITFSITGTPGGLYAPSNANAGYQLSNPLPSVPNAAGILPYKNSIFGVLQDLNPATAPVSSSINYQVLGTFPCRAFVMSIDHLPNYSCNTSLQTSQIVLYEGSNIIDVYVESRTPCTGQLTGGQGLIGIQGNTNTQFSVPPNRNTGTWTATQEAWRFTPSGANENIQFEWRENGVPISTNLALNYCLPIGVNSALLEAVAIYPRCGTAEPVVRRSEIKVIRDLLPIEDPIDLKACIGTTTTFDLTLNNAEILDGVTNAANYLITYYLTLPEAESGTTGAITSHTTSVITPIYVRIYNTVTTCWETRTFNLVPNEPLPDYTLDTFDNDAIICTGEGTSLEVTPINFVLTDATYE
;
A
#
# COMPACT_ATOMS: atom_id res chain seq x y z
N MET A 1 -9.15 -0.67 39.33
CA MET A 1 -9.84 0.56 38.89
C MET A 1 -10.64 1.08 40.07
N LEU A 2 -10.73 2.40 40.25
CA LEU A 2 -11.60 3.04 41.25
C LEU A 2 -12.62 3.93 40.52
N VAL A 3 -13.86 3.92 40.99
CA VAL A 3 -14.94 4.81 40.52
C VAL A 3 -15.20 5.86 41.60
N THR A 4 -15.48 7.08 41.19
CA THR A 4 -15.80 8.19 42.10
C THR A 4 -17.26 8.60 41.95
N ASP A 5 -17.86 9.04 43.05
CA ASP A 5 -19.18 9.65 43.07
C ASP A 5 -19.26 10.94 42.24
N ASN A 6 -18.14 11.64 42.12
CA ASN A 6 -17.99 12.85 41.31
C ASN A 6 -17.88 12.63 39.79
N GLY A 7 -18.12 11.40 39.27
CA GLY A 7 -18.23 11.17 37.82
C GLY A 7 -16.91 10.91 37.09
N ALA A 8 -15.97 10.25 37.76
CA ALA A 8 -14.70 9.85 37.18
C ALA A 8 -14.32 8.39 37.49
N ILE A 9 -13.44 7.85 36.65
CA ILE A 9 -12.79 6.55 36.82
C ILE A 9 -11.29 6.80 36.88
N THR A 10 -10.61 6.30 37.92
CA THR A 10 -9.16 6.39 38.04
C THR A 10 -8.47 5.03 38.06
N PHE A 11 -7.30 4.98 37.44
CA PHE A 11 -6.38 3.84 37.46
C PHE A 11 -5.15 4.11 38.33
N SER A 12 -5.05 5.30 38.95
CA SER A 12 -3.97 5.67 39.86
C SER A 12 -4.25 5.19 41.28
N ILE A 13 -3.99 3.92 41.57
CA ILE A 13 -4.40 3.28 42.84
C ILE A 13 -3.21 3.15 43.78
N THR A 14 -3.34 3.61 45.03
CA THR A 14 -2.30 3.46 46.06
C THR A 14 -1.89 1.99 46.19
N GLY A 15 -0.57 1.74 46.22
CA GLY A 15 -0.01 0.38 46.21
C GLY A 15 0.40 -0.14 44.83
N THR A 16 0.03 0.55 43.75
CA THR A 16 0.59 0.33 42.41
C THR A 16 1.69 1.36 42.09
N PRO A 17 2.67 1.06 41.20
CA PRO A 17 3.69 2.02 40.80
C PRO A 17 3.09 3.35 40.30
N GLY A 18 3.39 4.45 40.99
CA GLY A 18 2.91 5.78 40.63
C GLY A 18 1.44 6.09 40.98
N GLY A 19 0.77 5.19 41.70
CA GLY A 19 -0.64 5.33 42.11
C GLY A 19 -0.85 6.19 43.37
N LEU A 20 -1.97 6.92 43.40
CA LEU A 20 -2.20 8.02 44.34
C LEU A 20 -3.47 7.89 45.20
N TYR A 21 -4.49 7.18 44.74
CA TYR A 21 -5.83 7.19 45.34
C TYR A 21 -6.20 5.86 45.99
N ALA A 22 -6.92 5.94 47.12
CA ALA A 22 -7.49 4.80 47.84
C ALA A 22 -8.99 5.03 48.12
N PRO A 23 -9.82 3.97 48.22
CA PRO A 23 -11.28 4.09 48.42
C PRO A 23 -11.72 4.81 49.70
N SER A 24 -10.83 4.95 50.69
CA SER A 24 -11.16 5.40 52.06
C SER A 24 -10.57 6.75 52.47
N ASN A 25 -10.02 7.53 51.53
CA ASN A 25 -9.58 8.89 51.86
C ASN A 25 -10.79 9.80 52.02
N ALA A 26 -10.74 10.68 53.03
CA ALA A 26 -11.90 11.38 53.56
C ALA A 26 -12.64 12.30 52.57
N ASN A 27 -12.13 12.55 51.37
CA ASN A 27 -12.85 13.27 50.32
C ASN A 27 -12.33 12.87 48.93
N ALA A 28 -13.25 12.65 47.98
CA ALA A 28 -12.94 12.53 46.55
C ALA A 28 -12.45 13.86 45.95
N GLY A 29 -12.29 14.93 46.75
CA GLY A 29 -12.02 16.28 46.27
C GLY A 29 -13.30 16.97 45.82
N TYR A 30 -13.44 18.26 46.17
CA TYR A 30 -14.65 19.06 45.94
C TYR A 30 -14.37 20.32 45.10
N GLN A 31 -13.12 20.78 45.09
CA GLN A 31 -12.69 21.95 44.33
C GLN A 31 -12.14 21.55 42.96
N LEU A 32 -13.01 21.53 41.94
CA LEU A 32 -12.59 21.53 40.54
C LEU A 32 -12.33 22.98 40.10
N SER A 33 -11.07 23.33 39.83
CA SER A 33 -10.67 24.67 39.36
C SER A 33 -9.67 24.65 38.20
N ASN A 34 -8.98 23.51 37.98
CA ASN A 34 -7.91 23.41 36.98
C ASN A 34 -8.40 22.69 35.72
N PRO A 35 -8.04 23.17 34.52
CA PRO A 35 -8.23 22.43 33.27
C PRO A 35 -7.23 21.28 33.13
N LEU A 36 -7.50 20.35 32.22
CA LEU A 36 -6.52 19.39 31.72
C LEU A 36 -5.54 20.08 30.75
N PRO A 37 -4.26 19.68 30.75
CA PRO A 37 -3.65 18.71 31.64
C PRO A 37 -3.38 19.31 33.03
N SER A 38 -3.71 18.55 34.09
CA SER A 38 -3.34 18.91 35.45
C SER A 38 -3.12 17.63 36.24
N VAL A 39 -1.86 17.28 36.47
CA VAL A 39 -1.48 16.05 37.19
C VAL A 39 -1.25 16.37 38.67
N PRO A 40 -2.20 16.06 39.56
CA PRO A 40 -2.05 16.31 40.99
C PRO A 40 -0.97 15.41 41.61
N ASN A 41 -0.29 15.94 42.64
CA ASN A 41 0.74 15.25 43.42
C ASN A 41 0.23 14.74 44.78
N ALA A 42 -1.02 15.04 45.13
CA ALA A 42 -1.65 14.63 46.38
C ALA A 42 -3.11 14.21 46.14
N ALA A 43 -3.62 13.31 46.99
CA ALA A 43 -5.03 12.91 46.97
C ALA A 43 -5.94 14.09 47.36
N GLY A 44 -7.18 14.09 46.86
CA GLY A 44 -8.17 15.15 47.14
C GLY A 44 -8.05 16.40 46.26
N ILE A 45 -7.03 16.49 45.39
CA ILE A 45 -6.89 17.56 44.40
C ILE A 45 -7.49 17.08 43.07
N LEU A 46 -8.44 17.85 42.53
CA LEU A 46 -9.04 17.64 41.22
C LEU A 46 -8.31 18.47 40.13
N PRO A 47 -8.29 18.00 38.87
CA PRO A 47 -8.78 16.71 38.37
C PRO A 47 -7.82 15.53 38.64
N TYR A 48 -8.32 14.29 38.70
CA TYR A 48 -7.54 13.11 39.12
C TYR A 48 -6.46 12.65 38.11
N LYS A 49 -5.28 12.23 38.58
CA LYS A 49 -4.22 11.62 37.76
C LYS A 49 -4.66 10.28 37.17
N ASN A 50 -4.22 9.95 35.94
CA ASN A 50 -4.47 8.67 35.26
C ASN A 50 -5.94 8.25 35.29
N SER A 51 -6.80 9.09 34.72
CA SER A 51 -8.24 9.04 34.92
C SER A 51 -9.04 9.41 33.67
N ILE A 52 -10.27 8.91 33.65
CA ILE A 52 -11.33 9.21 32.69
C ILE A 52 -12.38 10.06 33.42
N PHE A 53 -12.76 11.18 32.84
CA PHE A 53 -13.75 12.11 33.37
C PHE A 53 -14.96 12.09 32.43
N GLY A 54 -16.03 11.43 32.87
CA GLY A 54 -17.31 11.42 32.15
C GLY A 54 -17.96 12.77 32.27
N VAL A 55 -18.35 13.13 33.49
CA VAL A 55 -18.64 14.51 33.89
C VAL A 55 -18.08 14.67 35.28
N LEU A 56 -16.80 15.04 35.39
CA LEU A 56 -16.21 15.33 36.69
C LEU A 56 -16.82 16.63 37.23
N GLN A 57 -17.53 16.55 38.36
CA GLN A 57 -18.14 17.68 39.05
C GLN A 57 -18.43 17.32 40.52
N ASP A 58 -18.72 18.32 41.35
CA ASP A 58 -18.96 18.13 42.79
C ASP A 58 -20.42 17.68 43.06
N LEU A 59 -20.62 16.37 43.19
CA LEU A 59 -21.92 15.73 43.41
C LEU A 59 -22.14 15.46 44.89
N ASN A 60 -23.41 15.35 45.31
CA ASN A 60 -23.78 15.10 46.70
C ASN A 60 -24.73 13.92 46.86
N PRO A 61 -24.21 12.70 46.94
CA PRO A 61 -25.03 11.51 47.21
C PRO A 61 -25.83 11.60 48.51
N ALA A 62 -25.38 12.36 49.52
CA ALA A 62 -26.04 12.43 50.82
C ALA A 62 -27.42 13.10 50.78
N THR A 63 -27.69 13.91 49.77
CA THR A 63 -28.99 14.59 49.56
C THR A 63 -29.76 14.03 48.37
N ALA A 64 -29.32 12.91 47.80
CA ALA A 64 -29.90 12.34 46.60
C ALA A 64 -31.32 11.78 46.87
N PRO A 65 -32.28 11.98 45.95
CA PRO A 65 -33.57 11.31 46.04
C PRO A 65 -33.41 9.78 45.95
N VAL A 66 -34.41 9.05 46.44
CA VAL A 66 -34.37 7.56 46.47
C VAL A 66 -34.27 6.90 45.09
N SER A 67 -34.58 7.65 44.02
CA SER A 67 -34.47 7.21 42.63
C SER A 67 -33.05 7.35 42.06
N SER A 68 -32.14 8.05 42.75
CA SER A 68 -30.78 8.27 42.26
C SER A 68 -29.93 7.01 42.39
N SER A 69 -28.96 6.85 41.49
CA SER A 69 -27.98 5.79 41.62
C SER A 69 -26.61 6.16 41.08
N ILE A 70 -25.58 5.62 41.72
CA ILE A 70 -24.26 5.42 41.11
C ILE A 70 -24.12 3.92 40.98
N ASN A 71 -24.05 3.43 39.75
CA ASN A 71 -23.94 2.00 39.51
C ASN A 71 -22.90 1.71 38.43
N TYR A 72 -22.50 0.45 38.36
CA TYR A 72 -21.75 -0.04 37.21
C TYR A 72 -22.23 -1.42 36.83
N GLN A 73 -22.06 -1.75 35.56
CA GLN A 73 -22.33 -3.08 35.03
C GLN A 73 -21.31 -3.44 33.97
N VAL A 74 -20.93 -4.72 33.93
CA VAL A 74 -20.25 -5.28 32.77
C VAL A 74 -21.31 -5.93 31.88
N LEU A 75 -21.50 -5.36 30.70
CA LEU A 75 -22.38 -5.87 29.66
C LEU A 75 -21.57 -6.74 28.69
N GLY A 76 -22.24 -7.67 28.01
CA GLY A 76 -21.61 -8.55 27.04
C GLY A 76 -20.84 -9.73 27.65
N THR A 77 -20.08 -10.41 26.81
CA THR A 77 -19.28 -11.60 27.17
C THR A 77 -17.89 -11.47 26.56
N PHE A 78 -16.88 -12.12 27.14
CA PHE A 78 -15.51 -12.09 26.61
C PHE A 78 -15.48 -12.55 25.13
N PRO A 79 -14.69 -11.91 24.24
CA PRO A 79 -13.80 -10.75 24.45
C PRO A 79 -14.47 -9.39 24.21
N CYS A 80 -15.80 -9.33 24.24
CA CYS A 80 -16.64 -8.24 23.77
C CYS A 80 -17.42 -7.57 24.90
N ARG A 81 -16.81 -7.40 26.07
CA ARG A 81 -17.48 -6.77 27.21
C ARG A 81 -17.46 -5.25 27.10
N ALA A 82 -18.46 -4.60 27.68
CA ALA A 82 -18.46 -3.17 27.93
C ALA A 82 -18.61 -2.94 29.42
N PHE A 83 -17.68 -2.21 30.03
CA PHE A 83 -17.88 -1.69 31.38
C PHE A 83 -18.65 -0.37 31.28
N VAL A 84 -19.82 -0.30 31.91
CA VAL A 84 -20.66 0.88 31.96
C VAL A 84 -20.72 1.37 33.41
N MET A 85 -20.26 2.59 33.67
CA MET A 85 -20.52 3.32 34.90
C MET A 85 -21.63 4.33 34.64
N SER A 86 -22.67 4.33 35.48
CA SER A 86 -23.79 5.28 35.37
C SER A 86 -23.92 6.12 36.62
N ILE A 87 -24.14 7.41 36.42
CA ILE A 87 -24.67 8.35 37.40
C ILE A 87 -26.07 8.72 36.93
N ASP A 88 -27.06 8.41 37.75
CA ASP A 88 -28.47 8.66 37.43
C ASP A 88 -29.11 9.55 38.49
N HIS A 89 -29.69 10.66 38.04
CA HIS A 89 -30.47 11.59 38.86
C HIS A 89 -29.76 12.09 40.13
N LEU A 90 -28.43 12.33 40.09
CA LEU A 90 -27.69 12.78 41.29
C LEU A 90 -27.64 14.30 41.41
N PRO A 91 -27.88 14.89 42.61
CA PRO A 91 -27.76 16.32 42.79
C PRO A 91 -26.30 16.76 42.89
N ASN A 92 -26.04 17.99 42.47
CA ASN A 92 -24.81 18.71 42.80
C ASN A 92 -24.78 19.08 44.29
N TYR A 93 -23.60 19.13 44.89
CA TYR A 93 -23.41 19.73 46.23
C TYR A 93 -23.95 21.17 46.24
N SER A 94 -24.68 21.57 47.29
CA SER A 94 -25.36 22.87 47.40
C SER A 94 -26.51 23.16 46.40
N CYS A 95 -26.80 22.28 45.43
CA CYS A 95 -27.92 22.43 44.49
C CYS A 95 -28.76 21.15 44.40
N ASN A 96 -29.51 20.87 45.46
CA ASN A 96 -30.19 19.58 45.67
C ASN A 96 -31.35 19.29 44.69
N THR A 97 -31.80 20.28 43.92
CA THR A 97 -32.89 20.13 42.94
C THR A 97 -32.39 19.94 41.51
N SER A 98 -31.10 20.19 41.25
CA SER A 98 -30.52 20.07 39.92
C SER A 98 -29.86 18.71 39.76
N LEU A 99 -30.60 17.78 39.17
CA LEU A 99 -30.17 16.39 39.01
C LEU A 99 -29.33 16.22 37.74
N GLN A 100 -28.27 15.42 37.85
CA GLN A 100 -27.29 15.16 36.80
C GLN A 100 -27.39 13.69 36.40
N THR A 101 -27.37 13.41 35.09
CA THR A 101 -27.36 12.04 34.56
C THR A 101 -26.30 11.89 33.47
N SER A 102 -25.38 10.95 33.66
CA SER A 102 -24.28 10.68 32.73
C SER A 102 -23.77 9.24 32.83
N GLN A 103 -23.06 8.79 31.79
CA GLN A 103 -22.43 7.47 31.75
C GLN A 103 -21.02 7.54 31.17
N ILE A 104 -20.17 6.61 31.62
CA ILE A 104 -18.87 6.29 31.01
C ILE A 104 -18.93 4.83 30.55
N VAL A 105 -18.60 4.58 29.28
CA VAL A 105 -18.56 3.23 28.70
C VAL A 105 -17.15 2.93 28.21
N LEU A 106 -16.56 1.83 28.70
CA LEU A 106 -15.27 1.32 28.27
C LEU A 106 -15.48 0.04 27.47
N TYR A 107 -15.02 0.01 26.23
CA TYR A 107 -15.17 -1.15 25.35
C TYR A 107 -13.92 -2.04 25.40
N GLU A 108 -14.12 -3.33 25.71
CA GLU A 108 -13.07 -4.34 25.68
C GLU A 108 -12.50 -4.50 24.25
N GLY A 109 -11.18 -4.61 24.13
CA GLY A 109 -10.48 -4.89 22.87
C GLY A 109 -10.29 -3.70 21.93
N SER A 110 -11.18 -2.71 21.92
CA SER A 110 -11.04 -1.52 21.06
C SER A 110 -10.39 -0.33 21.76
N ASN A 111 -10.31 -0.34 23.09
CA ASN A 111 -9.87 0.79 23.93
C ASN A 111 -10.67 2.08 23.66
N ILE A 112 -11.87 1.96 23.08
CA ILE A 112 -12.81 3.08 22.90
C ILE A 112 -13.42 3.43 24.25
N ILE A 113 -13.61 4.72 24.48
CA ILE A 113 -14.31 5.27 25.64
C ILE A 113 -15.45 6.15 25.12
N ASP A 114 -16.67 5.87 25.53
CA ASP A 114 -17.80 6.78 25.32
C ASP A 114 -18.20 7.46 26.63
N VAL A 115 -18.60 8.71 26.50
CA VAL A 115 -19.23 9.49 27.56
C VAL A 115 -20.59 9.92 27.05
N TYR A 116 -21.65 9.55 27.77
CA TYR A 116 -23.01 10.01 27.50
C TYR A 116 -23.43 10.97 28.60
N VAL A 117 -24.06 12.08 28.22
CA VAL A 117 -24.60 13.08 29.14
C VAL A 117 -26.06 13.28 28.77
N GLU A 118 -26.96 12.72 29.56
CA GLU A 118 -28.38 12.94 29.37
C GLU A 118 -28.75 14.35 29.83
N SER A 119 -28.30 14.74 31.03
CA SER A 119 -28.53 16.07 31.57
C SER A 119 -27.38 16.52 32.48
N ARG A 120 -26.95 17.76 32.28
CA ARG A 120 -26.02 18.44 33.16
C ARG A 120 -26.32 19.93 33.27
N THR A 121 -26.46 20.42 34.49
CA THR A 121 -26.66 21.83 34.82
C THR A 121 -25.67 22.27 35.89
N PRO A 122 -24.87 23.33 35.66
CA PRO A 122 -23.95 23.85 36.67
C PRO A 122 -24.67 24.29 37.95
N CYS A 123 -24.10 23.96 39.10
CA CYS A 123 -24.52 24.52 40.38
C CYS A 123 -23.81 25.85 40.67
N THR A 124 -24.48 26.98 40.38
CA THR A 124 -23.91 28.31 40.67
C THR A 124 -23.77 28.61 42.17
N GLY A 125 -24.46 27.85 43.03
CA GLY A 125 -24.34 27.92 44.49
C GLY A 125 -23.10 27.21 45.07
N GLN A 126 -22.31 26.53 44.24
CA GLN A 126 -21.03 25.94 44.67
C GLN A 126 -19.90 26.97 44.70
N LEU A 127 -18.92 26.72 45.58
CA LEU A 127 -17.73 27.55 45.72
C LEU A 127 -16.93 27.72 44.42
N THR A 128 -16.98 26.72 43.54
CA THR A 128 -16.30 26.73 42.24
C THR A 128 -17.21 27.14 41.07
N GLY A 129 -18.47 27.48 41.33
CA GLY A 129 -19.43 27.92 40.30
C GLY A 129 -19.95 26.80 39.39
N GLY A 130 -20.02 25.56 39.89
CA GLY A 130 -20.61 24.43 39.16
C GLY A 130 -19.75 23.96 37.99
N GLN A 131 -18.43 23.99 38.16
CA GLN A 131 -17.48 23.57 37.13
C GLN A 131 -17.64 22.08 36.83
N GLY A 132 -17.54 21.75 35.54
CA GLY A 132 -17.49 20.38 35.06
C GLY A 132 -16.38 20.16 34.06
N LEU A 133 -15.92 18.92 33.99
CA LEU A 133 -14.89 18.47 33.05
C LEU A 133 -15.32 17.16 32.37
N ILE A 134 -15.18 17.11 31.05
CA ILE A 134 -15.16 15.86 30.27
C ILE A 134 -13.78 15.73 29.66
N GLY A 135 -13.16 14.56 29.78
CA GLY A 135 -11.82 14.34 29.23
C GLY A 135 -11.17 13.07 29.73
N ILE A 136 -9.94 12.86 29.29
CA ILE A 136 -9.05 11.81 29.78
C ILE A 136 -7.67 12.41 30.04
N GLN A 137 -6.99 11.96 31.09
CA GLN A 137 -5.57 12.29 31.28
C GLN A 137 -4.77 11.12 31.85
N GLY A 138 -3.49 11.05 31.49
CA GLY A 138 -2.53 10.06 31.93
C GLY A 138 -1.75 10.48 33.18
N ASN A 139 -0.48 10.08 33.22
CA ASN A 139 0.41 10.32 34.36
C ASN A 139 1.28 11.56 34.19
N THR A 140 1.30 12.16 32.99
CA THR A 140 2.13 13.32 32.63
C THR A 140 1.25 14.42 32.04
N ASN A 141 1.77 15.66 32.01
CA ASN A 141 1.07 16.81 31.43
C ASN A 141 0.99 16.78 29.89
N THR A 142 1.43 15.70 29.24
CA THR A 142 1.39 15.53 27.78
C THR A 142 0.38 14.48 27.31
N GLN A 143 -0.19 13.73 28.24
CA GLN A 143 -1.13 12.64 27.95
C GLN A 143 -2.53 13.09 28.34
N PHE A 144 -3.26 13.75 27.46
CA PHE A 144 -4.64 14.12 27.71
C PHE A 144 -5.42 14.33 26.42
N SER A 145 -6.74 14.21 26.51
CA SER A 145 -7.66 14.60 25.44
C SER A 145 -8.93 15.15 26.06
N VAL A 146 -9.45 16.22 25.47
CA VAL A 146 -10.63 16.94 25.95
C VAL A 146 -11.54 17.28 24.78
N PRO A 147 -12.86 17.08 24.91
CA PRO A 147 -13.78 17.59 23.94
C PRO A 147 -13.78 19.13 23.88
N PRO A 148 -14.12 19.72 22.72
CA PRO A 148 -14.29 21.16 22.59
C PRO A 148 -15.19 21.74 23.70
N ASN A 149 -14.71 22.80 24.36
CA ASN A 149 -15.44 23.50 25.43
C ASN A 149 -15.85 22.63 26.63
N ARG A 150 -15.16 21.50 26.88
CA ARG A 150 -15.38 20.65 28.06
C ARG A 150 -14.20 20.58 29.01
N ASN A 151 -13.15 21.35 28.76
CA ASN A 151 -11.91 21.36 29.54
C ASN A 151 -12.00 22.26 30.80
N THR A 152 -12.79 21.83 31.78
CA THR A 152 -13.12 22.56 33.02
C THR A 152 -13.85 23.89 32.77
N GLY A 153 -15.11 23.96 33.17
CA GLY A 153 -15.87 25.22 33.11
C GLY A 153 -17.34 25.07 33.49
N THR A 154 -18.04 26.20 33.46
CA THR A 154 -19.48 26.29 33.74
C THR A 154 -20.27 26.19 32.43
N TRP A 155 -20.63 24.98 32.03
CA TRP A 155 -21.36 24.69 30.78
C TRP A 155 -22.60 23.85 31.05
N THR A 156 -23.64 23.91 30.24
CA THR A 156 -24.79 22.98 30.31
C THR A 156 -24.68 21.95 29.19
N ALA A 157 -25.30 20.78 29.37
CA ALA A 157 -25.41 19.75 28.34
C ALA A 157 -26.72 18.98 28.50
N THR A 158 -27.35 18.66 27.37
CA THR A 158 -28.56 17.82 27.30
C THR A 158 -28.44 16.93 26.08
N GLN A 159 -28.58 15.61 26.26
CA GLN A 159 -28.44 14.61 25.19
C GLN A 159 -27.15 14.77 24.38
N GLU A 160 -26.02 14.82 25.08
CA GLU A 160 -24.69 15.00 24.50
C GLU A 160 -23.89 13.71 24.62
N ALA A 161 -23.02 13.45 23.64
CA ALA A 161 -22.12 12.29 23.68
C ALA A 161 -20.74 12.64 23.14
N TRP A 162 -19.72 12.06 23.74
CA TRP A 162 -18.33 12.15 23.30
C TRP A 162 -17.69 10.78 23.23
N ARG A 163 -16.90 10.56 22.17
CA ARG A 163 -16.10 9.36 21.99
C ARG A 163 -14.63 9.70 22.00
N PHE A 164 -13.86 8.98 22.80
CA PHE A 164 -12.41 8.94 22.72
C PHE A 164 -11.99 7.64 22.04
N THR A 165 -11.19 7.77 20.99
CA THR A 165 -10.59 6.63 20.28
C THR A 165 -9.08 6.66 20.50
N PRO A 166 -8.41 5.49 20.65
CA PRO A 166 -6.96 5.43 20.76
C PRO A 166 -6.26 6.13 19.60
N SER A 167 -5.25 6.95 19.91
CA SER A 167 -4.33 7.46 18.91
C SER A 167 -3.20 6.44 18.70
N GLY A 168 -3.33 5.59 17.69
CA GLY A 168 -2.36 4.55 17.37
C GLY A 168 -2.78 3.77 16.11
N ALA A 169 -1.85 3.01 15.52
CA ALA A 169 -2.21 2.05 14.48
C ALA A 169 -3.24 1.05 15.06
N ASN A 170 -4.29 0.72 14.30
CA ASN A 170 -5.30 -0.24 14.76
C ASN A 170 -4.66 -1.63 14.92
N GLU A 171 -4.27 -2.01 16.14
CA GLU A 171 -3.54 -3.27 16.42
C GLU A 171 -4.37 -4.54 16.20
N ASN A 172 -5.68 -4.42 15.93
CA ASN A 172 -6.59 -5.54 15.70
C ASN A 172 -6.86 -5.83 14.21
N ILE A 173 -6.15 -5.17 13.27
CA ILE A 173 -6.30 -5.50 11.85
C ILE A 173 -5.35 -6.64 11.51
N GLN A 174 -5.91 -7.79 11.13
CA GLN A 174 -5.13 -8.87 10.54
C GLN A 174 -5.06 -8.68 9.03
N PHE A 175 -3.87 -8.85 8.46
CA PHE A 175 -3.64 -8.75 7.03
C PHE A 175 -3.17 -10.09 6.48
N GLU A 176 -3.71 -10.48 5.33
CA GLU A 176 -3.20 -11.61 4.56
C GLU A 176 -3.39 -11.40 3.06
N TRP A 177 -2.47 -11.94 2.28
CA TRP A 177 -2.62 -12.22 0.86
C TRP A 177 -3.27 -13.58 0.69
N ARG A 178 -4.23 -13.69 -0.22
CA ARG A 178 -4.81 -14.97 -0.66
C ARG A 178 -4.61 -15.17 -2.15
N GLU A 179 -4.38 -16.41 -2.56
CA GLU A 179 -4.44 -16.84 -3.95
C GLU A 179 -5.64 -17.78 -4.09
N ASN A 180 -6.59 -17.44 -4.98
CA ASN A 180 -7.83 -18.19 -5.15
C ASN A 180 -8.56 -18.49 -3.82
N GLY A 181 -8.57 -17.52 -2.91
CA GLY A 181 -9.21 -17.64 -1.59
C GLY A 181 -8.39 -18.36 -0.50
N VAL A 182 -7.20 -18.89 -0.82
CA VAL A 182 -6.30 -19.57 0.12
C VAL A 182 -5.20 -18.61 0.60
N PRO A 183 -4.98 -18.41 1.92
CA PRO A 183 -3.90 -17.56 2.42
C PRO A 183 -2.51 -18.02 1.99
N ILE A 184 -1.68 -17.09 1.50
CA ILE A 184 -0.30 -17.36 1.03
C ILE A 184 0.78 -16.53 1.76
N SER A 185 0.42 -15.40 2.39
CA SER A 185 1.36 -14.55 3.12
C SER A 185 0.64 -13.59 4.04
N THR A 186 1.26 -13.18 5.14
CA THR A 186 0.78 -12.10 6.02
C THR A 186 1.66 -10.84 5.94
N ASN A 187 2.70 -10.85 5.11
CA ASN A 187 3.57 -9.70 4.90
C ASN A 187 2.91 -8.70 3.95
N LEU A 188 2.94 -7.42 4.27
CA LEU A 188 2.40 -6.36 3.41
C LEU A 188 3.06 -6.35 2.03
N ALA A 189 4.38 -6.53 1.99
CA ALA A 189 5.11 -6.77 0.74
C ALA A 189 5.08 -8.26 0.38
N LEU A 190 4.55 -8.57 -0.80
CA LEU A 190 4.54 -9.91 -1.36
C LEU A 190 5.49 -9.99 -2.56
N ASN A 191 6.51 -10.84 -2.46
CA ASN A 191 7.29 -11.26 -3.62
C ASN A 191 6.63 -12.51 -4.22
N TYR A 192 5.86 -12.34 -5.29
CA TYR A 192 5.07 -13.41 -5.90
C TYR A 192 5.62 -13.78 -7.28
N CYS A 193 5.81 -15.08 -7.51
CA CYS A 193 6.20 -15.63 -8.80
C CYS A 193 5.09 -16.53 -9.34
N LEU A 194 4.61 -16.24 -10.55
CA LEU A 194 3.64 -17.09 -11.25
C LEU A 194 4.26 -18.48 -11.53
N PRO A 195 3.62 -19.60 -11.12
CA PRO A 195 4.11 -20.93 -11.40
C PRO A 195 4.31 -21.20 -12.90
N ILE A 196 5.28 -22.06 -13.23
CA ILE A 196 5.53 -22.48 -14.61
C ILE A 196 4.28 -23.19 -15.17
N GLY A 197 3.89 -22.86 -16.40
CA GLY A 197 2.71 -23.41 -17.05
C GLY A 197 1.38 -22.74 -16.65
N VAL A 198 1.40 -21.73 -15.78
CA VAL A 198 0.21 -20.93 -15.42
C VAL A 198 0.28 -19.56 -16.10
N ASN A 199 -0.82 -19.20 -16.78
CA ASN A 199 -0.92 -17.95 -17.56
C ASN A 199 -1.49 -16.76 -16.76
N SER A 200 -2.20 -17.01 -15.65
CA SER A 200 -2.64 -15.95 -14.76
C SER A 200 -3.04 -16.49 -13.38
N ALA A 201 -2.97 -15.64 -12.36
CA ALA A 201 -3.46 -15.90 -11.01
C ALA A 201 -4.25 -14.69 -10.48
N LEU A 202 -5.27 -14.95 -9.66
CA LEU A 202 -6.01 -13.90 -8.94
C LEU A 202 -5.55 -13.88 -7.49
N LEU A 203 -4.99 -12.75 -7.08
CA LEU A 203 -4.57 -12.50 -5.71
C LEU A 203 -5.53 -11.52 -5.04
N GLU A 204 -5.79 -11.75 -3.75
CA GLU A 204 -6.58 -10.86 -2.91
C GLU A 204 -5.70 -10.34 -1.76
N ALA A 205 -5.60 -9.02 -1.61
CA ALA A 205 -5.14 -8.39 -0.39
C ALA A 205 -6.33 -8.26 0.57
N VAL A 206 -6.25 -8.91 1.72
CA VAL A 206 -7.37 -9.05 2.66
C VAL A 206 -7.03 -8.39 4.00
N ALA A 207 -7.84 -7.41 4.39
CA ALA A 207 -7.85 -6.85 5.73
C ALA A 207 -9.05 -7.41 6.51
N ILE A 208 -8.75 -8.09 7.62
CA ILE A 208 -9.72 -8.75 8.49
C ILE A 208 -9.81 -7.92 9.77
N TYR A 209 -11.00 -7.42 10.05
CA TYR A 209 -11.33 -6.71 11.27
C TYR A 209 -12.21 -7.65 12.10
N PRO A 210 -11.67 -8.28 13.15
CA PRO A 210 -12.48 -9.02 14.10
C PRO A 210 -13.51 -8.04 14.69
N ARG A 211 -14.79 -8.32 14.45
CA ARG A 211 -15.87 -7.57 15.10
C ARG A 211 -16.23 -8.25 16.40
N CYS A 212 -16.51 -7.44 17.40
CA CYS A 212 -17.06 -7.92 18.65
C CYS A 212 -18.51 -8.42 18.44
N GLY A 213 -18.82 -9.64 18.88
CA GLY A 213 -20.19 -10.17 18.96
C GLY A 213 -20.77 -10.81 17.69
N THR A 214 -20.00 -10.92 16.61
CA THR A 214 -20.36 -11.69 15.42
C THR A 214 -19.30 -12.74 15.15
N ALA A 215 -19.71 -13.97 14.80
CA ALA A 215 -18.75 -14.98 14.34
C ALA A 215 -18.00 -14.53 13.08
N GLU A 216 -18.61 -13.64 12.29
CA GLU A 216 -18.05 -13.12 11.05
C GLU A 216 -17.25 -11.83 11.28
N PRO A 217 -15.96 -11.80 10.93
CA PRO A 217 -15.19 -10.56 10.90
C PRO A 217 -15.65 -9.68 9.73
N VAL A 218 -15.38 -8.38 9.82
CA VAL A 218 -15.46 -7.55 8.60
C VAL A 218 -14.26 -7.85 7.76
N VAL A 219 -14.51 -8.15 6.50
CA VAL A 219 -13.46 -8.35 5.51
C VAL A 219 -13.50 -7.18 4.53
N ARG A 220 -12.33 -6.62 4.23
CA ARG A 220 -12.10 -5.73 3.09
C ARG A 220 -11.10 -6.41 2.18
N ARG A 221 -11.37 -6.35 0.88
CA ARG A 221 -10.61 -7.04 -0.16
C ARG A 221 -10.19 -6.04 -1.21
N SER A 222 -8.99 -6.22 -1.75
CA SER A 222 -8.58 -5.63 -3.02
C SER A 222 -8.02 -6.75 -3.87
N GLU A 223 -8.46 -6.83 -5.12
CA GLU A 223 -8.09 -7.89 -6.04
C GLU A 223 -7.06 -7.40 -7.04
N ILE A 224 -6.10 -8.25 -7.36
CA ILE A 224 -5.15 -8.04 -8.44
C ILE A 224 -5.00 -9.33 -9.24
N LYS A 225 -5.15 -9.21 -10.56
CA LYS A 225 -4.88 -10.31 -11.48
C LYS A 225 -3.44 -10.20 -11.98
N VAL A 226 -2.62 -11.17 -11.64
CA VAL A 226 -1.27 -11.32 -12.20
C VAL A 226 -1.39 -12.15 -13.47
N ILE A 227 -0.88 -11.63 -14.58
CA ILE A 227 -0.93 -12.31 -15.89
C ILE A 227 0.50 -12.53 -16.36
N ARG A 228 0.79 -13.75 -16.83
CA ARG A 228 2.01 -14.05 -17.56
C ARG A 228 1.82 -13.57 -18.99
N ASP A 229 2.68 -12.66 -19.44
CA ASP A 229 2.71 -12.35 -20.86
C ASP A 229 3.38 -13.49 -21.63
N LEU A 230 2.81 -13.82 -22.79
CA LEU A 230 3.31 -14.85 -23.69
C LEU A 230 3.68 -14.18 -25.00
N LEU A 231 4.92 -13.71 -25.10
CA LEU A 231 5.47 -13.20 -26.36
C LEU A 231 5.44 -14.32 -27.44
N PRO A 232 5.33 -13.97 -28.73
CA PRO A 232 5.37 -14.92 -29.83
C PRO A 232 6.61 -15.81 -29.75
N ILE A 233 6.50 -17.11 -30.06
CA ILE A 233 7.61 -18.07 -29.86
C ILE A 233 8.47 -18.29 -31.11
N GLU A 234 7.97 -17.92 -32.29
CA GLU A 234 8.65 -18.19 -33.56
C GLU A 234 9.74 -17.15 -33.85
N ASP A 235 10.93 -17.62 -34.24
CA ASP A 235 12.07 -16.76 -34.53
C ASP A 235 11.97 -16.12 -35.93
N PRO A 236 12.52 -14.90 -36.14
CA PRO A 236 12.66 -14.34 -37.48
C PRO A 236 13.58 -15.21 -38.35
N ILE A 237 13.32 -15.21 -39.67
CA ILE A 237 14.14 -15.91 -40.66
C ILE A 237 15.13 -14.96 -41.34
N ASP A 238 16.28 -15.52 -41.74
CA ASP A 238 17.26 -14.81 -42.57
C ASP A 238 16.67 -14.46 -43.95
N LEU A 239 16.88 -13.23 -44.40
CA LEU A 239 16.43 -12.78 -45.71
C LEU A 239 17.58 -12.88 -46.71
N LYS A 240 17.37 -13.59 -47.83
CA LYS A 240 18.40 -13.90 -48.82
C LYS A 240 18.06 -13.29 -50.18
N ALA A 241 19.03 -12.65 -50.82
CA ALA A 241 18.86 -12.11 -52.17
C ALA A 241 19.21 -13.17 -53.23
N CYS A 242 18.41 -13.25 -54.30
CA CYS A 242 18.68 -14.17 -55.42
C CYS A 242 19.56 -13.54 -56.52
N ILE A 243 19.60 -12.20 -56.61
CA ILE A 243 20.35 -11.43 -57.60
C ILE A 243 20.85 -10.12 -56.97
N GLY A 244 21.96 -9.58 -57.50
CA GLY A 244 22.53 -8.30 -57.09
C GLY A 244 23.51 -8.42 -55.91
N THR A 245 24.67 -7.77 -56.04
CA THR A 245 25.70 -7.71 -55.00
C THR A 245 25.40 -6.67 -53.93
N THR A 246 24.50 -5.72 -54.20
CA THR A 246 23.97 -4.74 -53.26
C THR A 246 22.45 -4.79 -53.39
N THR A 247 21.77 -5.30 -52.37
CA THR A 247 20.34 -5.59 -52.44
C THR A 247 19.60 -4.97 -51.27
N THR A 248 18.42 -4.42 -51.54
CA THR A 248 17.50 -3.90 -50.54
C THR A 248 16.57 -5.00 -50.06
N PHE A 249 16.53 -5.23 -48.76
CA PHE A 249 15.67 -6.21 -48.11
C PHE A 249 14.48 -5.51 -47.44
N ASP A 250 13.28 -6.05 -47.63
CA ASP A 250 12.10 -5.67 -46.85
C ASP A 250 12.07 -6.47 -45.55
N LEU A 251 12.34 -5.79 -44.43
CA LEU A 251 12.42 -6.42 -43.11
C LEU A 251 11.03 -6.85 -42.61
N THR A 252 9.97 -6.21 -43.12
CA THR A 252 8.59 -6.45 -42.66
C THR A 252 8.07 -7.84 -43.05
N LEU A 253 8.77 -8.56 -43.93
CA LEU A 253 8.50 -9.96 -44.25
C LEU A 253 8.55 -10.86 -43.00
N ASN A 254 9.42 -10.54 -42.03
CA ASN A 254 9.52 -11.29 -40.78
C ASN A 254 8.32 -11.07 -39.85
N ASN A 255 7.43 -10.11 -40.12
CA ASN A 255 6.23 -9.90 -39.28
C ASN A 255 5.32 -11.14 -39.30
N ALA A 256 5.14 -11.77 -40.46
CA ALA A 256 4.27 -12.94 -40.59
C ALA A 256 4.85 -14.16 -39.87
N GLU A 257 6.16 -14.38 -39.99
CA GLU A 257 6.88 -15.48 -39.34
C GLU A 257 6.85 -15.33 -37.82
N ILE A 258 7.22 -14.16 -37.30
CA ILE A 258 7.23 -13.89 -35.85
C ILE A 258 5.83 -14.05 -35.24
N LEU A 259 4.79 -13.68 -35.98
CA LEU A 259 3.40 -13.71 -35.49
C LEU A 259 2.67 -15.01 -35.82
N ASP A 260 3.34 -16.02 -36.40
CA ASP A 260 2.70 -17.29 -36.69
C ASP A 260 2.19 -17.97 -35.41
N GLY A 261 0.99 -18.55 -35.48
CA GLY A 261 0.32 -19.16 -34.33
C GLY A 261 -0.16 -18.19 -33.23
N VAL A 262 0.03 -16.87 -33.37
CA VAL A 262 -0.37 -15.88 -32.35
C VAL A 262 -1.84 -15.47 -32.51
N THR A 263 -2.66 -15.74 -31.50
CA THR A 263 -4.12 -15.47 -31.54
C THR A 263 -4.51 -14.00 -31.43
N ASN A 264 -3.62 -13.13 -30.92
CA ASN A 264 -3.85 -11.69 -30.78
C ASN A 264 -2.73 -10.88 -31.44
N ALA A 265 -2.42 -11.18 -32.70
CA ALA A 265 -1.34 -10.53 -33.45
C ALA A 265 -1.38 -8.99 -33.41
N ALA A 266 -2.57 -8.39 -33.36
CA ALA A 266 -2.76 -6.93 -33.27
C ALA A 266 -2.24 -6.30 -31.96
N ASN A 267 -2.00 -7.08 -30.91
CA ASN A 267 -1.42 -6.56 -29.67
C ASN A 267 0.09 -6.35 -29.79
N TYR A 268 0.73 -6.88 -30.84
CA TYR A 268 2.18 -6.82 -31.01
C TYR A 268 2.60 -5.77 -32.02
N LEU A 269 3.61 -4.99 -31.66
CA LEU A 269 4.32 -4.07 -32.53
C LEU A 269 5.72 -4.65 -32.79
N ILE A 270 6.01 -4.93 -34.06
CA ILE A 270 7.31 -5.43 -34.52
C ILE A 270 8.10 -4.27 -35.13
N THR A 271 9.27 -3.98 -34.59
CA THR A 271 10.18 -2.93 -35.11
C THR A 271 11.59 -3.48 -35.30
N TYR A 272 12.33 -2.93 -36.27
CA TYR A 272 13.65 -3.44 -36.68
C TYR A 272 14.73 -2.38 -36.54
N TYR A 273 15.94 -2.78 -36.15
CA TYR A 273 17.06 -1.89 -35.83
C TYR A 273 18.39 -2.49 -36.30
N LEU A 274 19.38 -1.61 -36.52
CA LEU A 274 20.74 -2.01 -36.91
C LEU A 274 21.63 -2.36 -35.70
N THR A 275 21.25 -1.93 -34.49
CA THR A 275 22.01 -2.19 -33.28
C THR A 275 21.12 -2.73 -32.15
N LEU A 276 21.69 -3.59 -31.31
CA LEU A 276 20.99 -4.15 -30.14
C LEU A 276 20.53 -3.06 -29.15
N PRO A 277 21.33 -2.02 -28.80
CA PRO A 277 20.88 -0.98 -27.87
C PRO A 277 19.65 -0.20 -28.36
N GLU A 278 19.52 0.01 -29.67
CA GLU A 278 18.33 0.66 -30.26
C GLU A 278 17.10 -0.25 -30.21
N ALA A 279 17.29 -1.56 -30.40
CA ALA A 279 16.22 -2.54 -30.26
C ALA A 279 15.76 -2.68 -28.80
N GLU A 280 16.67 -2.61 -27.83
CA GLU A 280 16.37 -2.64 -26.40
C GLU A 280 15.68 -1.35 -25.91
N SER A 281 16.06 -0.19 -26.43
CA SER A 281 15.44 1.09 -26.10
C SER A 281 14.07 1.29 -26.76
N GLY A 282 13.85 0.68 -27.93
CA GLY A 282 12.63 0.84 -28.71
C GLY A 282 12.40 2.27 -29.22
N THR A 283 13.45 3.07 -29.35
CA THR A 283 13.37 4.51 -29.70
C THR A 283 13.37 4.77 -31.21
N THR A 284 13.42 6.06 -31.62
CA THR A 284 13.57 6.50 -33.02
C THR A 284 14.75 5.84 -33.71
N GLY A 285 14.52 5.26 -34.89
CA GLY A 285 15.51 4.44 -35.61
C GLY A 285 14.93 3.17 -36.22
N ALA A 286 13.65 2.87 -35.96
CA ALA A 286 12.97 1.72 -36.58
C ALA A 286 13.00 1.84 -38.11
N ILE A 287 13.56 0.82 -38.76
CA ILE A 287 13.64 0.71 -40.22
C ILE A 287 12.68 -0.36 -40.70
N THR A 288 12.19 -0.21 -41.94
CA THR A 288 11.37 -1.23 -42.61
C THR A 288 12.13 -1.92 -43.74
N SER A 289 13.23 -1.34 -44.19
CA SER A 289 14.12 -1.93 -45.20
C SER A 289 15.57 -1.56 -44.92
N HIS A 290 16.50 -2.37 -45.44
CA HIS A 290 17.93 -2.08 -45.40
C HIS A 290 18.61 -2.56 -46.66
N THR A 291 19.54 -1.75 -47.18
CA THR A 291 20.36 -2.10 -48.35
C THR A 291 21.75 -2.44 -47.87
N THR A 292 22.23 -3.63 -48.23
CA THR A 292 23.58 -4.08 -47.87
C THR A 292 24.20 -4.92 -48.99
N SER A 293 25.53 -4.94 -49.02
CA SER A 293 26.36 -5.78 -49.88
C SER A 293 27.17 -6.83 -49.12
N VAL A 294 26.99 -6.88 -47.79
CA VAL A 294 27.61 -7.85 -46.89
C VAL A 294 26.54 -8.48 -46.01
N ILE A 295 26.87 -9.61 -45.37
CA ILE A 295 26.00 -10.19 -44.35
C ILE A 295 25.83 -9.18 -43.21
N THR A 296 24.59 -8.76 -42.96
CA THR A 296 24.28 -7.73 -41.95
C THR A 296 23.28 -8.28 -40.94
N PRO A 297 23.59 -8.29 -39.63
CA PRO A 297 22.62 -8.65 -38.61
C PRO A 297 21.60 -7.52 -38.42
N ILE A 298 20.34 -7.92 -38.25
CA ILE A 298 19.23 -7.03 -37.90
C ILE A 298 18.67 -7.48 -36.56
N TYR A 299 18.31 -6.51 -35.72
CA TYR A 299 17.72 -6.73 -34.42
C TYR A 299 16.23 -6.39 -34.49
N VAL A 300 15.37 -7.34 -34.15
CA VAL A 300 13.92 -7.14 -34.11
C VAL A 300 13.47 -6.99 -32.66
N ARG A 301 12.64 -5.99 -32.38
CA ARG A 301 11.96 -5.79 -31.10
C ARG A 301 10.51 -6.24 -31.25
N ILE A 302 10.09 -7.16 -30.37
CA ILE A 302 8.72 -7.64 -30.30
C ILE A 302 8.09 -7.00 -29.06
N TYR A 303 7.22 -6.00 -29.25
CA TYR A 303 6.62 -5.23 -28.15
C TYR A 303 5.12 -5.50 -28.04
N ASN A 304 4.66 -5.96 -26.88
CA ASN A 304 3.23 -6.12 -26.60
C ASN A 304 2.65 -4.79 -26.09
N THR A 305 1.78 -4.18 -26.89
CA THR A 305 1.15 -2.88 -26.62
C THR A 305 0.14 -2.90 -25.46
N VAL A 306 -0.31 -4.09 -25.04
CA VAL A 306 -1.26 -4.26 -23.93
C VAL A 306 -0.54 -4.44 -22.59
N THR A 307 0.56 -5.21 -22.56
CA THR A 307 1.30 -5.55 -21.34
C THR A 307 2.56 -4.71 -21.13
N THR A 308 3.04 -4.03 -22.16
CA THR A 308 4.32 -3.30 -22.22
C THR A 308 5.58 -4.18 -22.16
N CYS A 309 5.44 -5.51 -22.13
CA CYS A 309 6.56 -6.43 -22.19
C CYS A 309 7.18 -6.44 -23.59
N TRP A 310 8.47 -6.76 -23.65
CA TRP A 310 9.21 -6.85 -24.89
C TRP A 310 10.35 -7.83 -24.81
N GLU A 311 10.78 -8.30 -25.99
CA GLU A 311 11.97 -9.09 -26.21
C GLU A 311 12.66 -8.63 -27.51
N THR A 312 13.94 -8.91 -27.63
CA THR A 312 14.71 -8.70 -28.85
C THR A 312 15.19 -10.03 -29.43
N ARG A 313 15.18 -10.15 -30.77
CA ARG A 313 15.75 -11.27 -31.52
C ARG A 313 16.62 -10.77 -32.65
N THR A 314 17.30 -11.67 -33.35
CA THR A 314 18.17 -11.31 -34.47
C THR A 314 18.01 -12.25 -35.65
N PHE A 315 18.22 -11.73 -36.85
CA PHE A 315 18.33 -12.47 -38.11
C PHE A 315 19.33 -11.75 -39.03
N ASN A 316 19.76 -12.40 -40.10
CA ASN A 316 20.72 -11.84 -41.05
C ASN A 316 20.07 -11.47 -42.38
N LEU A 317 20.57 -10.38 -42.97
CA LEU A 317 20.42 -10.10 -44.38
C LEU A 317 21.61 -10.71 -45.11
N VAL A 318 21.34 -11.51 -46.13
CA VAL A 318 22.35 -12.22 -46.89
C VAL A 318 22.23 -11.82 -48.37
N PRO A 319 23.00 -10.80 -48.81
CA PRO A 319 23.13 -10.44 -50.23
C PRO A 319 23.61 -11.62 -51.08
N ASN A 320 23.39 -11.52 -52.39
CA ASN A 320 23.91 -12.53 -53.31
C ASN A 320 25.41 -12.27 -53.52
N GLU A 321 26.24 -13.25 -53.17
CA GLU A 321 27.66 -13.20 -53.49
C GLU A 321 27.84 -13.22 -55.01
N PRO A 322 28.61 -12.30 -55.61
CA PRO A 322 28.98 -12.42 -57.01
C PRO A 322 29.81 -13.69 -57.20
N LEU A 323 29.58 -14.40 -58.32
CA LEU A 323 30.39 -15.57 -58.65
C LEU A 323 31.88 -15.17 -58.80
N PRO A 324 32.82 -16.07 -58.45
CA PRO A 324 34.24 -15.88 -58.76
C PRO A 324 34.43 -15.58 -60.25
N ASP A 325 35.23 -14.57 -60.58
CA ASP A 325 35.51 -14.15 -61.95
C ASP A 325 36.98 -13.72 -62.12
N TYR A 326 37.43 -13.53 -63.36
CA TYR A 326 38.79 -13.09 -63.70
C TYR A 326 38.77 -12.04 -64.81
N THR A 327 39.68 -11.07 -64.75
CA THR A 327 39.94 -10.15 -65.86
C THR A 327 41.36 -10.31 -66.38
N LEU A 328 41.53 -10.29 -67.70
CA LEU A 328 42.83 -10.21 -68.36
C LEU A 328 43.33 -8.77 -68.36
N ASP A 329 44.61 -8.53 -68.04
CA ASP A 329 45.21 -7.19 -68.01
C ASP A 329 45.58 -6.65 -69.42
N THR A 330 45.05 -7.26 -70.48
CA THR A 330 45.29 -6.84 -71.86
C THR A 330 44.10 -6.04 -72.38
N PHE A 331 44.35 -4.80 -72.80
CA PHE A 331 43.33 -3.81 -73.19
C PHE A 331 42.35 -4.26 -74.30
N ASP A 332 42.63 -5.32 -75.06
CA ASP A 332 41.79 -5.78 -76.19
C ASP A 332 41.59 -7.31 -76.26
N ASN A 333 41.82 -8.08 -75.17
CA ASN A 333 41.78 -9.56 -75.13
C ASN A 333 42.72 -10.30 -76.11
N ASP A 334 43.40 -9.58 -77.01
CA ASP A 334 44.37 -10.09 -77.95
C ASP A 334 45.79 -9.66 -77.55
N ALA A 335 46.71 -10.62 -77.50
CA ALA A 335 48.13 -10.36 -77.35
C ALA A 335 48.83 -10.54 -78.71
N ILE A 336 49.38 -9.46 -79.27
CA ILE A 336 50.18 -9.52 -80.50
C ILE A 336 51.65 -9.73 -80.11
N ILE A 337 52.26 -10.81 -80.58
CA ILE A 337 53.69 -11.11 -80.37
C ILE A 337 54.44 -11.22 -81.69
N CYS A 338 55.69 -10.77 -81.70
CA CYS A 338 56.59 -10.89 -82.85
C CYS A 338 57.19 -12.30 -82.95
N THR A 339 57.62 -12.69 -84.16
CA THR A 339 58.22 -14.00 -84.41
C THR A 339 59.49 -14.21 -83.58
N GLY A 340 59.46 -15.14 -82.63
CA GLY A 340 60.60 -15.50 -81.77
C GLY A 340 60.60 -14.83 -80.39
N GLU A 341 59.61 -13.98 -80.07
CA GLU A 341 59.45 -13.38 -78.75
C GLU A 341 58.43 -14.14 -77.89
N GLY A 342 58.59 -14.07 -76.57
CA GLY A 342 57.60 -14.50 -75.59
C GLY A 342 56.98 -13.30 -74.89
N THR A 343 55.76 -13.44 -74.40
CA THR A 343 55.09 -12.46 -73.54
C THR A 343 54.57 -13.13 -72.27
N SER A 344 54.36 -12.35 -71.21
CA SER A 344 53.64 -12.79 -70.02
C SER A 344 52.19 -12.33 -70.09
N LEU A 345 51.26 -13.23 -69.78
CA LEU A 345 49.83 -12.92 -69.63
C LEU A 345 49.47 -13.06 -68.16
N GLU A 346 48.85 -12.03 -67.60
CA GLU A 346 48.38 -12.02 -66.21
C GLU A 346 46.86 -11.91 -66.16
N VAL A 347 46.25 -12.66 -65.23
CA VAL A 347 44.84 -12.54 -64.88
C VAL A 347 44.73 -11.95 -63.48
N THR A 348 43.87 -10.94 -63.34
CA THR A 348 43.50 -10.42 -62.02
C THR A 348 42.20 -11.11 -61.58
N PRO A 349 42.20 -11.82 -60.44
CA PRO A 349 41.01 -12.44 -59.90
C PRO A 349 40.08 -11.39 -59.28
N ILE A 350 38.78 -11.61 -59.45
CA ILE A 350 37.71 -10.74 -58.95
C ILE A 350 36.70 -11.61 -58.19
N ASN A 351 36.18 -11.11 -57.07
CA ASN A 351 35.15 -11.77 -56.25
C ASN A 351 35.57 -13.11 -55.60
N PHE A 352 36.87 -13.37 -55.39
CA PHE A 352 37.33 -14.47 -54.52
C PHE A 352 38.75 -14.22 -53.96
N VAL A 353 39.09 -14.91 -52.88
CA VAL A 353 40.41 -14.84 -52.23
C VAL A 353 41.34 -15.89 -52.85
N LEU A 354 42.46 -15.46 -53.42
CA LEU A 354 43.41 -16.35 -54.11
C LEU A 354 43.98 -17.47 -53.23
N THR A 355 44.11 -17.25 -51.93
CA THR A 355 44.67 -18.25 -51.00
C THR A 355 43.76 -19.45 -50.79
N ASP A 356 42.48 -19.31 -51.13
CA ASP A 356 41.47 -20.37 -50.96
C ASP A 356 41.21 -21.11 -52.28
N ALA A 357 41.85 -20.70 -53.38
CA ALA A 357 41.74 -21.34 -54.68
C ALA A 357 42.65 -22.57 -54.77
N THR A 358 42.10 -23.69 -55.21
CA THR A 358 42.89 -24.86 -55.61
C THR A 358 43.26 -24.73 -57.08
N TYR A 359 44.55 -24.71 -57.38
CA TYR A 359 45.08 -24.71 -58.73
C TYR A 359 45.33 -26.16 -59.18
N GLU A 360 44.85 -26.54 -60.36
CA GLU A 360 45.14 -27.83 -61.00
C GLU A 360 46.28 -27.72 -62.03
#